data_AF-A0A8I2G2U1-F1
#
_entry.id   AF-A0A8I2G2U1-F1
#
_cell.length_a   1.000
_cell.length_b   1.000
_cell.length_c   1.000
_cell.angle_alpha   90.00
_cell.angle_beta   90.00
_cell.angle_gamma   90.00
#
_symmetry.space_group_name_H-M   'P 1'
#
loop_
_entity.id
_entity.type
_entity.pdbx_description
1 polymer ?
#
loop_
_entity_poly.entity_id
_entity_poly.type
_entity_poly.pdbx_seq_one_letter_code
_entity_poly.pdbx_strand_id
1 'polypeptide(L)'
;MNRRYILSIFLIVGLLSVMVIPVQAATITVDTLVDENDGVGVGTGTSLRDAIAAASPGDTIDFSVTGTSYLTLGQLIININLTITGPGASNLTIDGNNASRIFYINNSAATVNISGLTVTNTSLPGNFLLVLVAAEIIELIGTVMFIYQVNIPG
;
A
#
# COMPACT_ATOMS: atom_id res chain seq x y z
N MET A 1 -56.59 10.58 -21.11
CA MET A 1 -55.56 10.11 -20.16
C MET A 1 -54.22 10.10 -20.90
N ASN A 2 -53.21 10.77 -20.35
CA ASN A 2 -52.35 11.68 -21.09
C ASN A 2 -51.03 11.04 -21.58
N ARG A 3 -50.96 10.61 -22.85
CA ARG A 3 -49.73 10.07 -23.52
C ARG A 3 -48.54 11.04 -23.53
N ARG A 4 -48.75 12.32 -23.23
CA ARG A 4 -47.71 13.35 -23.18
C ARG A 4 -46.81 13.28 -21.94
N TYR A 5 -47.25 12.64 -20.84
CA TYR A 5 -46.45 12.52 -19.62
C TYR A 5 -45.51 11.30 -19.61
N ILE A 6 -45.86 10.25 -20.37
CA ILE A 6 -45.04 9.04 -20.45
C ILE A 6 -43.71 9.33 -21.17
N LEU A 7 -43.74 10.15 -22.24
CA LEU A 7 -42.52 10.55 -22.98
C LEU A 7 -41.59 11.45 -22.16
N SER A 8 -42.14 12.33 -21.30
CA SER A 8 -41.35 13.22 -20.44
C SER A 8 -40.71 12.50 -19.24
N ILE A 9 -41.32 11.42 -18.74
CA ILE A 9 -40.73 10.60 -17.67
C ILE A 9 -39.51 9.83 -18.20
N PHE A 10 -39.55 9.33 -19.44
CA PHE A 10 -38.38 8.67 -20.07
C PHE A 10 -37.23 9.65 -20.37
N LEU A 11 -37.53 10.92 -20.66
CA LEU A 11 -36.50 11.93 -20.96
C LEU A 11 -35.70 12.36 -19.72
N ILE A 12 -36.30 12.30 -18.52
CA ILE A 12 -35.63 12.70 -17.26
C ILE A 12 -34.77 11.57 -16.69
N VAL A 13 -35.13 10.29 -16.94
CA VAL A 13 -34.34 9.15 -16.47
C VAL A 13 -33.09 8.89 -17.34
N GLY A 14 -33.12 9.29 -18.62
CA GLY A 14 -31.98 9.16 -19.55
C GLY A 14 -30.88 10.21 -19.38
N LEU A 15 -31.09 11.23 -18.53
CA LEU A 15 -30.13 12.33 -18.30
C LEU A 15 -29.50 12.28 -16.90
N LEU A 16 -29.39 11.08 -16.30
CA LEU A 16 -28.43 10.86 -15.23
C LEU A 16 -27.11 10.45 -15.89
N SER A 17 -26.37 11.43 -16.41
CA SER A 17 -24.98 11.21 -16.80
C SER A 17 -24.26 10.68 -15.55
N VAL A 18 -23.90 9.40 -15.55
CA VAL A 18 -22.93 8.86 -14.60
C VAL A 18 -21.67 9.68 -14.84
N MET A 19 -21.45 10.70 -14.01
CA MET A 19 -20.16 11.35 -13.96
C MET A 19 -19.21 10.27 -13.44
N VAL A 20 -18.47 9.66 -14.36
CA VAL A 20 -17.28 8.89 -13.99
C VAL A 20 -16.30 9.95 -13.51
N ILE A 21 -16.29 10.23 -12.21
CA ILE A 21 -15.20 10.97 -11.60
C ILE A 21 -13.95 10.10 -11.80
N PRO A 22 -12.94 10.55 -12.58
CA PRO A 22 -11.69 9.83 -12.61
C PRO A 22 -11.13 9.90 -11.19
N VAL A 23 -11.05 8.75 -10.51
CA VAL A 23 -10.31 8.69 -9.25
C VAL A 23 -8.83 8.80 -9.64
N GLN A 24 -8.26 9.98 -9.45
CA GLN A 24 -6.83 10.17 -9.62
C GLN A 24 -6.16 9.57 -8.39
N ALA A 25 -5.18 8.70 -8.61
CA ALA A 25 -4.33 8.21 -7.54
C ALA A 25 -3.68 9.39 -6.79
N ALA A 26 -3.87 9.45 -5.49
CA ALA A 26 -3.25 10.44 -4.63
C ALA A 26 -1.86 9.97 -4.18
N THR A 27 -1.03 10.92 -3.75
CA THR A 27 0.23 10.63 -3.05
C THR A 27 0.09 10.99 -1.59
N ILE A 28 0.36 10.02 -0.70
CA ILE A 28 0.44 10.24 0.75
C ILE A 28 1.91 10.17 1.14
N THR A 29 2.42 11.20 1.82
CA THR A 29 3.83 11.27 2.22
C THR A 29 3.98 10.85 3.67
N VAL A 30 4.82 9.85 3.91
CA VAL A 30 5.30 9.46 5.24
C VAL A 30 6.40 10.44 5.65
N ASP A 31 6.26 11.05 6.82
CA ASP A 31 7.17 12.08 7.33
C ASP A 31 7.67 11.81 8.77
N THR A 32 7.37 10.62 9.30
CA THR A 32 7.91 10.13 10.56
C THR A 32 8.30 8.65 10.45
N LEU A 33 9.31 8.25 11.23
CA LEU A 33 9.76 6.86 11.35
C LEU A 33 9.07 6.11 12.50
N VAL A 34 8.35 6.83 13.36
CA VAL A 34 7.61 6.25 14.48
C VAL A 34 6.44 5.44 13.95
N ASP A 35 6.29 4.19 14.41
CA ASP A 35 5.12 3.35 14.11
C ASP A 35 3.96 3.77 15.03
N GLU A 36 3.05 4.59 14.50
CA GLU A 36 1.85 5.06 15.19
C GLU A 36 0.58 4.68 14.40
N ASN A 37 -0.59 4.86 15.02
CA ASN A 37 -1.89 4.52 14.44
C ASN A 37 -2.95 5.49 14.99
N ASP A 38 -2.69 6.77 14.83
CA ASP A 38 -3.51 7.87 15.34
C ASP A 38 -4.03 8.80 14.22
N GLY A 39 -3.62 8.55 12.97
CA GLY A 39 -4.12 9.23 11.77
C GLY A 39 -3.06 10.08 11.07
N VAL A 40 -3.33 10.42 9.82
CA VAL A 40 -2.42 11.21 8.97
C VAL A 40 -2.19 12.61 9.57
N GLY A 41 -0.92 12.95 9.81
CA GLY A 41 -0.50 14.25 10.35
C GLY A 41 -0.81 14.44 11.83
N VAL A 42 -1.08 13.35 12.56
CA VAL A 42 -1.34 13.34 14.01
C VAL A 42 -0.06 12.87 14.75
N GLY A 43 0.04 13.09 16.05
CA GLY A 43 1.17 12.58 16.82
C GLY A 43 2.51 13.16 16.34
N THR A 44 3.42 12.28 15.91
CA THR A 44 4.72 12.69 15.39
C THR A 44 4.74 12.98 13.89
N GLY A 45 3.64 12.68 13.18
CA GLY A 45 3.49 12.96 11.75
C GLY A 45 2.52 11.98 11.07
N THR A 46 2.90 11.51 9.90
CA THR A 46 2.21 10.46 9.15
C THR A 46 3.14 9.27 9.09
N SER A 47 2.88 8.23 9.88
CA SER A 47 3.65 7.00 9.79
C SER A 47 3.29 6.20 8.55
N LEU A 48 4.11 5.20 8.21
CA LEU A 48 3.78 4.26 7.15
C LEU A 48 2.44 3.55 7.42
N ARG A 49 2.12 3.26 8.68
CA ARG A 49 0.86 2.62 9.04
C ARG A 49 -0.33 3.54 8.82
N ASP A 50 -0.24 4.80 9.24
CA ASP A 50 -1.30 5.79 9.01
C ASP A 50 -1.52 6.02 7.51
N ALA A 51 -0.42 6.11 6.74
CA ALA A 51 -0.49 6.27 5.30
C ALA A 51 -1.19 5.08 4.61
N ILE A 52 -0.88 3.85 5.00
CA ILE A 52 -1.55 2.64 4.48
C ILE A 52 -3.03 2.63 4.89
N ALA A 53 -3.36 3.01 6.12
CA ALA A 53 -4.74 3.04 6.60
C ALA A 53 -5.60 4.10 5.89
N ALA A 54 -4.99 5.22 5.46
CA ALA A 54 -5.68 6.31 4.76
C ALA A 54 -5.73 6.14 3.24
N ALA A 55 -4.90 5.27 2.66
CA ALA A 55 -4.80 5.09 1.21
C ALA A 55 -6.07 4.51 0.57
N SER A 56 -6.36 4.96 -0.64
CA SER A 56 -7.39 4.44 -1.53
C SER A 56 -6.79 3.59 -2.66
N PRO A 57 -7.57 2.69 -3.30
CA PRO A 57 -7.04 1.86 -4.38
C PRO A 57 -6.43 2.68 -5.52
N GLY A 58 -5.16 2.41 -5.82
CA GLY A 58 -4.37 3.09 -6.84
C GLY A 58 -3.41 4.14 -6.30
N ASP A 59 -3.53 4.53 -5.02
CA ASP A 59 -2.69 5.56 -4.42
C ASP A 59 -1.20 5.16 -4.36
N THR A 60 -0.37 6.18 -4.17
CA THR A 60 1.07 6.05 -3.94
C THR A 60 1.42 6.55 -2.55
N ILE A 61 2.23 5.78 -1.83
CA ILE A 61 2.88 6.20 -0.60
C ILE A 61 4.34 6.52 -0.93
N ASP A 62 4.76 7.73 -0.60
CA ASP A 62 6.13 8.23 -0.73
C ASP A 62 6.69 8.61 0.65
N PHE A 63 7.98 8.87 0.75
CA PHE A 63 8.64 9.18 2.02
C PHE A 63 9.45 10.47 1.90
N SER A 64 9.26 11.35 2.88
CA SER A 64 10.12 12.53 3.09
C SER A 64 11.19 12.29 4.16
N VAL A 65 11.20 11.11 4.77
CA VAL A 65 12.14 10.69 5.81
C VAL A 65 13.06 9.55 5.37
N THR A 66 14.23 9.49 6.00
CA THR A 66 15.24 8.44 5.83
C THR A 66 15.64 7.90 7.20
N GLY A 67 16.00 6.63 7.29
CA GLY A 67 16.41 5.98 8.53
C GLY A 67 15.76 4.62 8.70
N THR A 68 15.57 4.19 9.95
CA THR A 68 14.91 2.91 10.27
C THR A 68 13.60 3.15 10.98
N SER A 69 12.51 2.64 10.41
CA SER A 69 11.20 2.57 11.07
C SER A 69 11.02 1.19 11.68
N TYR A 70 10.89 1.12 13.01
CA TYR A 70 10.69 -0.13 13.74
C TYR A 70 9.20 -0.37 13.94
N LEU A 71 8.69 -1.48 13.41
CA LEU A 71 7.30 -1.87 13.63
C LEU A 71 7.14 -2.40 15.06
N THR A 72 6.31 -1.71 15.84
CA THR A 72 6.01 -2.06 17.24
C THR A 72 4.54 -2.41 17.44
N LEU A 73 3.68 -2.03 16.50
CA LEU A 73 2.24 -2.32 16.50
C LEU A 73 1.90 -3.54 15.63
N GLY A 74 2.91 -4.27 15.17
CA GLY A 74 2.78 -5.51 14.39
C GLY A 74 2.84 -5.29 12.88
N GLN A 75 2.30 -6.24 12.11
CA GLN A 75 2.35 -6.20 10.64
C GLN A 75 1.48 -5.08 10.03
N LEU A 76 1.85 -4.65 8.83
CA LEU A 76 1.12 -3.71 7.98
C LEU A 76 0.23 -4.50 7.02
N ILE A 77 -1.08 -4.35 7.16
CA ILE A 77 -2.06 -5.07 6.32
C ILE A 77 -2.41 -4.19 5.12
N ILE A 78 -2.30 -4.74 3.91
CA ILE A 78 -2.66 -4.06 2.67
C ILE A 78 -3.68 -4.92 1.93
N ASN A 79 -4.83 -4.34 1.58
CA ASN A 79 -5.94 -5.04 0.93
C ASN A 79 -6.41 -4.34 -0.37
N ILE A 80 -5.67 -3.33 -0.82
CA ILE A 80 -5.97 -2.48 -1.97
C ILE A 80 -4.79 -2.43 -2.94
N ASN A 81 -5.05 -1.99 -4.17
CA ASN A 81 -3.97 -1.64 -5.09
C ASN A 81 -3.21 -0.46 -4.50
N LEU A 82 -1.90 -0.60 -4.34
CA LEU A 82 -1.10 0.39 -3.65
C LEU A 82 0.33 0.39 -4.19
N THR A 83 0.88 1.57 -4.41
CA THR A 83 2.31 1.73 -4.69
C THR A 83 2.99 2.33 -3.47
N ILE A 84 4.13 1.76 -3.05
CA ILE A 84 4.97 2.26 -1.97
C ILE A 84 6.37 2.46 -2.54
N THR A 85 6.81 3.71 -2.60
CA THR A 85 8.11 4.08 -3.18
C THR A 85 8.94 4.76 -2.10
N GLY A 86 9.99 4.09 -1.65
CA GLY A 86 10.96 4.66 -0.71
C GLY A 86 12.05 5.49 -1.38
N PRO A 87 12.84 6.24 -0.59
CA PRO A 87 13.87 7.17 -1.07
C PRO A 87 15.18 6.47 -1.49
N GLY A 88 15.19 5.14 -1.55
CA GLY A 88 16.34 4.29 -1.85
C GLY A 88 16.56 3.22 -0.77
N ALA A 89 16.91 2.00 -1.17
CA ALA A 89 17.09 0.87 -0.25
C ALA A 89 18.15 1.14 0.82
N SER A 90 19.19 1.93 0.53
CA SER A 90 20.21 2.32 1.50
C SER A 90 19.76 3.44 2.46
N ASN A 91 18.67 4.13 2.14
CA ASN A 91 18.21 5.33 2.85
C ASN A 91 17.04 5.04 3.80
N LEU A 92 16.24 4.01 3.53
CA LEU A 92 15.09 3.66 4.35
C LEU A 92 15.03 2.16 4.62
N THR A 93 14.97 1.81 5.91
CA THR A 93 14.76 0.45 6.39
C THR A 93 13.44 0.36 7.15
N ILE A 94 12.60 -0.60 6.80
CA ILE A 94 11.45 -1.01 7.58
C ILE A 94 11.85 -2.27 8.34
N ASP A 95 11.86 -2.20 9.66
CA ASP A 95 12.35 -3.25 10.55
C ASP A 95 11.17 -3.88 11.30
N GLY A 96 11.01 -5.20 11.18
CA GLY A 96 9.92 -5.96 11.82
C GLY A 96 10.13 -6.21 13.31
N ASN A 97 11.22 -5.67 13.87
CA ASN A 97 11.63 -5.76 15.26
C ASN A 97 11.70 -7.21 15.79
N ASN A 98 12.00 -8.17 14.90
CA ASN A 98 11.97 -9.61 15.14
C ASN A 98 10.66 -10.12 15.77
N ALA A 99 9.57 -9.37 15.62
CA ALA A 99 8.32 -9.60 16.32
C ALA A 99 7.19 -10.02 15.36
N SER A 100 7.21 -9.54 14.12
CA SER A 100 6.15 -9.82 13.15
C SER A 100 6.63 -9.87 11.71
N ARG A 101 5.73 -10.32 10.83
CA ARG A 101 5.75 -9.95 9.42
C ARG A 101 5.73 -8.43 9.29
N ILE A 102 6.35 -7.90 8.24
CA ILE A 102 6.29 -6.46 7.93
C ILE A 102 5.04 -6.18 7.09
N PHE A 103 4.97 -6.66 5.85
CA PHE A 103 3.80 -6.49 4.99
C PHE A 103 2.94 -7.75 4.96
N TYR A 104 1.62 -7.60 4.96
CA TYR A 104 0.69 -8.70 4.74
C TYR A 104 -0.40 -8.28 3.75
N ILE A 105 -0.32 -8.81 2.54
CA ILE A 105 -1.29 -8.52 1.49
C ILE A 105 -2.50 -9.44 1.68
N ASN A 106 -3.59 -8.88 2.23
CA ASN A 106 -4.83 -9.61 2.56
C ASN A 106 -5.88 -9.52 1.43
N ASN A 107 -5.44 -9.36 0.19
CA ASN A 107 -6.31 -9.40 -0.97
C ASN A 107 -5.52 -9.95 -2.15
N SER A 108 -5.88 -11.15 -2.62
CA SER A 108 -5.17 -11.81 -3.72
C SER A 108 -5.39 -11.14 -5.08
N ALA A 109 -6.40 -10.29 -5.21
CA ALA A 109 -6.65 -9.49 -6.42
C ALA A 109 -5.99 -8.11 -6.36
N ALA A 110 -5.41 -7.72 -5.22
CA ALA A 110 -4.73 -6.44 -5.08
C ALA A 110 -3.32 -6.51 -5.69
N THR A 111 -2.98 -5.53 -6.52
CA THR A 111 -1.62 -5.32 -7.01
C THR A 111 -0.90 -4.33 -6.11
N VAL A 112 0.14 -4.80 -5.42
CA VAL A 112 0.93 -3.97 -4.50
C VAL A 112 2.37 -3.90 -5.00
N ASN A 113 2.83 -2.69 -5.31
CA ASN A 113 4.19 -2.42 -5.77
C ASN A 113 4.97 -1.78 -4.63
N ILE A 114 6.07 -2.40 -4.21
CA ILE A 114 6.94 -1.86 -3.15
C ILE A 114 8.35 -1.74 -3.71
N SER A 115 8.95 -0.56 -3.62
CA SER A 115 10.29 -0.30 -4.16
C SER A 115 11.03 0.76 -3.34
N GLY A 116 12.34 0.88 -3.56
CA GLY A 116 13.13 1.96 -2.96
C GLY A 116 13.28 1.91 -1.43
N LEU A 117 13.11 0.74 -0.80
CA LEU A 117 13.29 0.57 0.64
C LEU A 117 13.88 -0.82 0.96
N THR A 118 14.49 -0.93 2.14
CA THR A 118 14.98 -2.18 2.73
C THR A 118 13.98 -2.70 3.76
N VAL A 119 13.86 -4.03 3.87
CA VAL A 119 12.94 -4.73 4.78
C VAL A 119 13.76 -5.75 5.57
N THR A 120 13.81 -5.64 6.91
CA THR A 120 14.71 -6.47 7.76
C THR A 120 14.02 -6.99 9.02
N ASN A 121 14.67 -7.96 9.70
CA ASN A 121 14.29 -8.45 11.03
C ASN A 121 12.79 -8.82 11.14
N THR A 122 12.30 -9.54 10.12
CA THR A 122 10.93 -10.09 10.11
C THR A 122 10.87 -11.41 10.87
N SER A 123 9.79 -11.64 11.61
CA SER A 123 9.47 -12.95 12.21
C SER A 123 8.28 -13.58 11.47
N LEU A 124 8.53 -14.71 10.79
CA LEU A 124 7.51 -15.47 10.08
C LEU A 124 7.06 -16.67 10.95
N PRO A 125 5.78 -16.77 11.35
CA PRO A 125 5.31 -17.99 11.98
C PRO A 125 5.14 -19.12 10.94
N GLY A 126 5.97 -20.17 11.06
CA GLY A 126 5.82 -21.45 10.33
C GLY A 126 6.47 -21.53 8.93
N ASN A 127 6.59 -22.75 8.41
CA ASN A 127 7.36 -23.12 7.21
C ASN A 127 6.92 -22.36 5.94
N PHE A 128 7.64 -21.31 5.57
CA PHE A 128 7.43 -20.59 4.31
C PHE A 128 8.65 -20.77 3.39
N LEU A 129 8.40 -21.17 2.15
CA LEU A 129 9.40 -21.34 1.11
C LEU A 129 9.72 -19.96 0.50
N LEU A 130 10.98 -19.53 0.63
CA LEU A 130 11.51 -18.29 0.06
C LEU A 130 11.78 -18.51 -1.45
N VAL A 131 11.15 -17.72 -2.34
CA VAL A 131 11.54 -17.67 -3.77
C VAL A 131 11.88 -16.23 -4.14
N LEU A 132 13.12 -16.06 -4.59
CA LEU A 132 13.78 -14.82 -4.97
C LEU A 132 13.47 -14.50 -6.45
N VAL A 133 13.14 -13.25 -6.83
CA VAL A 133 13.45 -12.76 -8.18
C VAL A 133 13.93 -11.32 -8.13
N ALA A 134 15.16 -11.11 -8.58
CA ALA A 134 15.71 -9.80 -8.90
C ALA A 134 15.17 -9.35 -10.27
N ALA A 135 14.66 -8.12 -10.33
CA ALA A 135 14.49 -7.30 -11.53
C ALA A 135 13.96 -8.00 -12.79
N GLU A 136 12.63 -8.13 -12.89
CA GLU A 136 11.78 -7.70 -14.01
C GLU A 136 10.36 -8.26 -13.76
N ILE A 137 9.36 -7.43 -14.08
CA ILE A 137 7.90 -7.67 -14.09
C ILE A 137 7.44 -9.01 -13.50
N ILE A 138 6.85 -8.98 -12.31
CA ILE A 138 6.12 -10.13 -11.77
C ILE A 138 4.62 -9.80 -11.84
N GLU A 139 3.94 -10.32 -12.86
CA GLU A 139 2.49 -10.53 -12.76
C GLU A 139 2.24 -11.64 -11.73
N LEU A 140 1.79 -11.28 -10.52
CA LEU A 140 1.34 -12.28 -9.55
C LEU A 140 -0.15 -12.56 -9.73
N ILE A 141 -0.46 -13.75 -10.23
CA ILE A 141 -1.69 -14.45 -9.88
C ILE A 141 -1.39 -15.30 -8.65
N GLY A 142 -1.82 -14.83 -7.47
CA GLY A 142 -1.92 -15.65 -6.27
C GLY A 142 -0.65 -15.78 -5.41
N THR A 143 -0.78 -15.27 -4.18
CA THR A 143 0.02 -15.55 -2.97
C THR A 143 1.44 -14.97 -2.90
N VAL A 144 1.48 -13.73 -2.40
CA VAL A 144 2.50 -13.11 -1.52
C VAL A 144 3.93 -12.96 -2.07
N MET A 145 4.25 -11.72 -2.47
CA MET A 145 5.60 -11.22 -2.75
C MET A 145 6.28 -10.75 -1.45
N PHE A 146 7.46 -11.25 -1.12
CA PHE A 146 8.37 -10.61 -0.14
C PHE A 146 9.73 -10.36 -0.80
N ILE A 147 10.13 -9.10 -0.84
CA ILE A 147 11.44 -8.65 -1.31
C ILE A 147 12.43 -8.89 -0.17
N TYR A 148 13.45 -9.73 -0.36
CA TYR A 148 14.59 -9.79 0.55
C TYR A 148 15.86 -9.54 -0.28
N GLN A 149 16.57 -8.44 -0.02
CA GLN A 149 17.95 -8.30 -0.50
C GLN A 149 18.85 -9.20 0.35
N VAL A 150 19.43 -10.24 -0.25
CA VAL A 150 20.56 -10.95 0.36
C VAL A 150 21.83 -10.19 -0.05
N ASN A 151 22.44 -9.49 0.90
CA ASN A 151 23.79 -8.97 0.75
C ASN A 151 24.77 -10.13 1.00
N ILE A 152 25.42 -10.64 -0.06
CA ILE A 152 26.52 -11.60 0.09
C ILE A 152 27.81 -10.78 0.21
N PRO A 153 28.47 -10.71 1.38
CA PRO A 153 29.78 -10.11 1.46
C PRO A 153 30.78 -10.98 0.67
N GLY A 154 31.58 -10.32 -0.18
CA GLY A 154 32.79 -10.91 -0.75
C GLY A 154 33.87 -11.14 0.30
#